data_AF-A0A7J3WYV6-F1
#
_entry.id   AF-A0A7J3WYV6-F1
#
_cell.length_a   1.000
_cell.length_b   1.000
_cell.length_c   1.000
_cell.angle_alpha   90.00
_cell.angle_beta   90.00
_cell.angle_gamma   90.00
#
_symmetry.space_group_name_H-M   'P 1'
#
loop_
_entity.id
_entity.type
_entity.pdbx_description
1 polymer ?
#
loop_
_entity_poly.entity_id
_entity_poly.type
_entity_poly.pdbx_seq_one_letter_code
_entity_poly.pdbx_strand_id
1 'polypeptide(L)'
;TGYRIGYLVGDKEFIERAAKILGLIMTCIPEFIQRAALKALRDEENVVKNVEEVKKRVRYMYSKLQENSLIEVYPSDGAFYLFPRIKIAGFDSSEFALKLLKEHGVAVAPGSGFGEYNQHIRLSAVKPINEIDEGVEKLNQAIQQTI
;
A
#
# COMPACT_ATOMS: atom_id res chain seq x y z
N THR A 1 -8.10 -5.36 -7.60
CA THR A 1 -7.85 -4.38 -8.70
C THR A 1 -7.86 -5.13 -10.03
N GLY A 2 -7.84 -4.44 -11.19
CA GLY A 2 -7.78 -5.10 -12.50
C GLY A 2 -8.67 -4.47 -13.58
N TYR A 3 -9.69 -3.72 -13.17
CA TYR A 3 -10.68 -3.11 -14.06
C TYR A 3 -10.20 -1.84 -14.78
N ARG A 4 -9.00 -1.34 -14.47
CA ARG A 4 -8.33 -0.22 -15.18
C ARG A 4 -9.23 1.00 -15.44
N ILE A 5 -9.98 1.44 -14.43
CA ILE A 5 -10.87 2.62 -14.50
C ILE A 5 -10.46 3.68 -13.49
N GLY A 6 -10.54 4.94 -13.91
CA GLY A 6 -10.29 6.14 -13.11
C GLY A 6 -10.93 7.35 -13.79
N TYR A 7 -10.90 8.51 -13.14
CA TYR A 7 -11.47 9.74 -13.68
C TYR A 7 -10.57 10.94 -13.34
N LEU A 8 -10.73 12.02 -14.10
CA LEU A 8 -10.02 13.29 -13.93
C LEU A 8 -11.07 14.40 -13.77
N VAL A 9 -10.85 15.29 -12.80
CA VAL A 9 -11.68 16.47 -12.57
C VAL A 9 -10.77 17.69 -12.61
N GLY A 10 -11.18 18.73 -13.32
CA GLY A 10 -10.41 19.96 -13.51
C GLY A 10 -11.15 20.95 -14.39
N ASP A 11 -10.49 22.05 -14.73
CA ASP A 11 -11.08 23.09 -15.55
C ASP A 11 -11.49 22.58 -16.93
N LYS A 12 -12.60 23.12 -17.45
CA LYS A 12 -13.19 22.68 -18.73
C LYS A 12 -12.17 22.65 -19.86
N GLU A 13 -11.39 23.72 -20.02
CA GLU A 13 -10.39 23.81 -21.08
C GLU A 13 -9.31 22.72 -20.93
N PHE A 14 -8.88 22.44 -19.71
CA PHE A 14 -7.90 21.39 -19.43
C PHE A 14 -8.48 20.00 -19.75
N ILE A 15 -9.70 19.71 -19.32
CA ILE A 15 -10.38 18.43 -19.57
C ILE A 15 -10.58 18.20 -21.07
N GLU A 16 -11.01 19.22 -21.83
CA GLU A 16 -11.17 19.11 -23.29
C GLU A 16 -9.84 18.79 -24.00
N ARG A 17 -8.74 19.39 -23.56
CA ARG A 17 -7.40 19.11 -24.09
C ARG A 17 -6.92 17.70 -23.69
N ALA A 18 -7.10 17.31 -22.43
CA ALA A 18 -6.75 15.99 -21.93
C ALA A 18 -7.53 14.87 -22.65
N ALA A 19 -8.83 15.06 -22.89
CA ALA A 19 -9.69 14.11 -23.60
C ALA A 19 -9.24 13.90 -25.06
N LYS A 20 -8.80 14.97 -25.76
CA LYS A 20 -8.24 14.87 -27.11
C LYS A 20 -6.97 14.02 -27.14
N ILE A 21 -6.06 14.24 -26.20
CA ILE A 21 -4.83 13.43 -26.08
C ILE A 21 -5.19 11.98 -25.75
N LEU A 22 -6.11 11.78 -24.81
CA LEU A 22 -6.55 10.45 -24.39
C LEU A 22 -7.09 9.67 -25.59
N GLY A 23 -7.95 10.27 -26.42
CA GLY A 23 -8.51 9.64 -27.62
C GLY A 23 -7.48 9.22 -28.67
N LEU A 24 -6.28 9.81 -28.67
CA LEU A 24 -5.15 9.40 -29.52
C LEU A 24 -4.34 8.24 -28.93
N ILE A 25 -4.28 8.13 -27.60
CA ILE A 25 -3.49 7.11 -26.87
C ILE A 25 -4.33 5.86 -26.61
N MET A 26 -5.60 6.05 -26.26
CA MET A 26 -6.56 5.01 -25.94
C MET A 26 -7.95 5.43 -26.41
N THR A 27 -8.61 4.59 -27.22
CA THR A 27 -9.91 4.92 -27.80
C THR A 27 -10.96 5.19 -26.71
N CYS A 28 -11.17 4.22 -25.81
CA CYS A 28 -12.07 4.35 -24.67
C CYS A 28 -11.84 3.22 -23.65
N ILE A 29 -12.48 3.34 -22.48
CA ILE A 29 -12.58 2.24 -21.52
C ILE A 29 -13.67 1.26 -21.99
N PRO A 30 -13.47 -0.07 -21.91
CA PRO A 30 -14.50 -1.04 -22.27
C PRO A 30 -15.84 -0.78 -21.57
N GLU A 31 -16.95 -0.84 -22.31
CA GLU A 31 -18.27 -0.46 -21.81
C GLU A 31 -18.69 -1.25 -20.55
N PHE A 32 -18.44 -2.55 -20.52
CA PHE A 32 -18.79 -3.40 -19.38
C PHE A 32 -18.07 -2.97 -18.08
N ILE A 33 -16.84 -2.43 -18.20
CA ILE A 33 -16.07 -1.89 -17.08
C ILE A 33 -16.71 -0.59 -16.58
N GLN A 34 -17.12 0.29 -17.50
CA GLN A 34 -17.81 1.54 -17.15
C GLN A 34 -19.13 1.24 -16.43
N ARG A 35 -19.89 0.25 -16.89
CA ARG A 35 -21.13 -0.22 -16.22
C ARG A 35 -20.86 -0.78 -14.83
N ALA A 36 -19.79 -1.56 -14.66
CA ALA A 36 -19.39 -2.07 -13.35
C ALA A 36 -19.00 -0.93 -12.38
N ALA A 37 -18.24 0.07 -12.86
CA ALA A 37 -17.89 1.23 -12.06
C ALA A 37 -19.10 2.07 -11.65
N LEU A 38 -20.08 2.25 -12.55
CA LEU A 38 -21.33 2.94 -12.22
C LEU A 38 -22.09 2.24 -11.09
N LYS A 39 -22.12 0.90 -11.08
CA LYS A 39 -22.71 0.13 -9.98
C LYS A 39 -21.91 0.31 -8.69
N ALA A 40 -20.57 0.24 -8.76
CA ALA A 40 -19.69 0.38 -7.60
C ALA A 40 -19.79 1.77 -6.94
N LEU A 41 -19.96 2.84 -7.72
CA LEU A 41 -20.14 4.21 -7.19
C LEU A 41 -21.40 4.37 -6.32
N ARG A 42 -22.36 3.44 -6.42
CA ARG A 42 -23.63 3.48 -5.68
C ARG A 42 -23.66 2.47 -4.52
N ASP A 43 -22.56 1.77 -4.27
CA ASP A 43 -22.46 0.71 -3.26
C ASP A 43 -21.83 1.23 -1.96
N GLU A 44 -22.54 2.14 -1.29
CA GLU A 44 -22.06 2.79 -0.07
C GLU A 44 -21.86 1.80 1.08
N GLU A 45 -22.69 0.76 1.16
CA GLU A 45 -22.63 -0.25 2.21
C GLU A 45 -21.31 -1.02 2.17
N ASN A 46 -20.91 -1.51 1.00
CA ASN A 46 -19.63 -2.20 0.86
C ASN A 46 -18.44 -1.26 1.02
N VAL A 47 -18.57 0.02 0.66
CA VAL A 47 -17.53 1.02 0.93
C VAL A 47 -17.29 1.15 2.43
N VAL A 48 -18.33 1.37 3.23
CA VAL A 48 -18.22 1.51 4.69
C VAL A 48 -17.62 0.25 5.32
N LYS A 49 -18.11 -0.94 4.94
CA LYS A 49 -17.58 -2.22 5.42
C LYS A 49 -16.10 -2.39 5.12
N ASN A 50 -15.67 -2.09 3.88
CA ASN A 50 -14.27 -2.21 3.49
C ASN A 50 -13.37 -1.20 4.19
N VAL A 51 -13.84 0.04 4.39
CA VAL A 51 -13.09 1.07 5.12
C VAL A 51 -12.84 0.65 6.56
N GLU A 52 -13.86 0.15 7.26
CA GLU A 52 -13.72 -0.30 8.65
C GLU A 52 -12.79 -1.51 8.78
N GLU A 53 -12.89 -2.47 7.85
CA GLU A 53 -11.99 -3.63 7.84
C GLU A 53 -10.54 -3.25 7.56
N VAL A 54 -10.29 -2.35 6.60
CA VAL A 54 -8.94 -1.82 6.33
C VAL A 54 -8.40 -1.08 7.55
N LYS A 55 -9.21 -0.22 8.17
CA LYS A 55 -8.83 0.55 9.36
C LYS A 55 -8.46 -0.36 10.52
N LYS A 56 -9.22 -1.43 10.74
CA LYS A 56 -8.93 -2.47 11.74
C LYS A 56 -7.57 -3.12 11.50
N ARG A 57 -7.29 -3.53 10.26
CA ARG A 57 -6.02 -4.17 9.87
C ARG A 57 -4.81 -3.23 10.01
N VAL A 58 -4.95 -1.97 9.56
CA VAL A 58 -3.90 -0.96 9.69
C VAL A 58 -3.58 -0.69 11.16
N ARG A 59 -4.60 -0.52 12.01
CA ARG A 59 -4.43 -0.30 13.45
C ARG A 59 -3.75 -1.49 14.13
N TYR A 60 -4.15 -2.70 13.77
CA TYR A 60 -3.54 -3.92 14.33
C TYR A 60 -2.07 -4.05 13.92
N MET A 61 -1.76 -3.86 12.64
CA MET A 61 -0.38 -3.89 12.17
C MET A 61 0.47 -2.80 12.85
N TYR A 62 -0.08 -1.58 12.98
CA TYR A 62 0.56 -0.49 13.70
C TYR A 62 0.88 -0.86 15.14
N SER A 63 -0.09 -1.38 15.91
CA SER A 63 0.16 -1.75 17.31
C SER A 63 1.25 -2.81 17.45
N LYS A 64 1.31 -3.78 16.52
CA LYS A 64 2.33 -4.83 16.52
C LYS A 64 3.73 -4.31 16.17
N LEU A 65 3.83 -3.40 15.21
CA LEU A 65 5.11 -2.80 14.83
C LEU A 65 5.70 -1.95 15.95
N GLN A 66 4.85 -1.26 16.73
CA GLN A 66 5.30 -0.42 17.85
C GLN A 66 5.92 -1.21 19.01
N GLU A 67 5.66 -2.52 19.11
CA GLU A 67 6.26 -3.38 20.13
C GLU A 67 7.78 -3.53 19.94
N ASN A 68 8.30 -3.30 18.72
CA ASN A 68 9.73 -3.39 18.41
C ASN A 68 10.41 -2.01 18.47
N SER A 69 11.34 -1.84 19.41
CA SER A 69 12.06 -0.58 19.62
C SER A 69 12.97 -0.17 18.46
N LEU A 70 13.31 -1.07 17.53
CA LEU A 70 14.06 -0.78 16.30
C LEU A 70 13.17 -0.27 15.16
N ILE A 71 11.86 -0.29 15.34
CA ILE A 71 10.90 0.22 14.36
C ILE A 71 10.36 1.56 14.86
N GLU A 72 10.44 2.58 14.01
CA GLU A 72 9.73 3.84 14.19
C GLU A 72 8.59 3.90 13.17
N VAL A 73 7.35 3.96 13.65
CA VAL A 73 6.16 3.94 12.81
C VAL A 73 5.14 4.95 13.32
N TYR A 74 4.47 5.62 12.40
CA TYR A 74 3.40 6.57 12.68
C TYR A 74 2.03 5.98 12.33
N PRO A 75 0.96 6.39 13.03
CA PRO A 75 -0.39 6.00 12.65
C PRO A 75 -0.73 6.54 11.25
N SER A 76 -1.50 5.78 10.49
CA SER A 76 -2.00 6.22 9.17
C SER A 76 -3.45 6.69 9.27
N ASP A 77 -3.71 7.90 8.79
CA ASP A 77 -5.06 8.47 8.70
C ASP A 77 -5.86 7.95 7.48
N GLY A 78 -5.20 7.26 6.56
CA GLY A 78 -5.82 6.77 5.33
C GLY A 78 -5.03 5.68 4.63
N ALA A 79 -5.54 5.29 3.46
CA ALA A 79 -5.04 4.15 2.69
C ALA A 79 -4.96 2.85 3.52
N PHE A 80 -4.20 1.88 3.02
CA PHE A 80 -4.00 0.57 3.65
C PHE A 80 -2.50 0.26 3.83
N TYR A 81 -1.67 1.30 3.98
CA TYR A 81 -0.23 1.18 4.09
C TYR A 81 0.30 1.72 5.40
N LEU A 82 1.42 1.16 5.86
CA LEU A 82 2.31 1.76 6.86
C LEU A 82 3.70 1.91 6.25
N PHE A 83 4.43 2.92 6.70
CA PHE A 83 5.77 3.25 6.18
C PHE A 83 6.79 3.38 7.32
N PRO A 84 7.06 2.29 8.06
CA PRO A 84 8.02 2.31 9.17
C PRO A 84 9.44 2.62 8.71
N ARG A 85 10.18 3.32 9.57
CA ARG A 85 11.63 3.44 9.53
C ARG A 85 12.26 2.35 10.40
N ILE A 86 13.28 1.69 9.87
CA ILE A 86 14.09 0.71 10.59
C ILE A 86 15.35 1.42 11.11
N LYS A 87 15.50 1.47 12.44
CA LYS A 87 16.56 2.21 13.14
C LYS A 87 17.84 1.39 13.27
N ILE A 88 18.35 0.90 12.14
CA ILE A 88 19.64 0.22 12.04
C ILE A 88 20.60 1.11 11.23
N ALA A 89 21.82 1.27 11.72
CA ALA A 89 22.86 2.03 11.02
C ALA A 89 23.27 1.31 9.74
N GLY A 90 23.41 2.05 8.64
CA GLY A 90 23.75 1.47 7.33
C GLY A 90 22.64 0.60 6.70
N PHE A 91 21.41 0.66 7.22
CA PHE A 91 20.29 -0.12 6.68
C PHE A 91 19.99 0.24 5.21
N ASP A 92 19.99 -0.79 4.36
CA ASP A 92 19.55 -0.73 2.97
C ASP A 92 18.20 -1.44 2.82
N SER A 93 17.13 -0.67 2.60
CA SER A 93 15.78 -1.21 2.43
C SER A 93 15.64 -2.20 1.27
N SER A 94 16.42 -2.07 0.20
CA SER A 94 16.34 -2.93 -0.98
C SER A 94 16.95 -4.30 -0.69
N GLU A 95 18.13 -4.30 -0.07
CA GLU A 95 18.79 -5.53 0.38
C GLU A 95 17.95 -6.24 1.44
N PHE A 96 17.47 -5.49 2.45
CA PHE A 96 16.62 -6.03 3.50
C PHE A 96 15.32 -6.63 2.95
N ALA A 97 14.63 -5.94 2.03
CA ALA A 97 13.41 -6.46 1.42
C ALA A 97 13.65 -7.77 0.66
N LEU A 98 14.79 -7.88 -0.04
CA LEU A 98 15.16 -9.10 -0.75
C LEU A 98 15.51 -10.25 0.21
N LYS A 99 16.26 -9.95 1.29
CA LYS A 99 16.60 -10.92 2.34
C LYS A 99 15.34 -11.44 3.03
N LEU A 100 14.46 -10.54 3.46
CA LEU A 100 13.19 -10.87 4.11
C LEU A 100 12.32 -11.78 3.22
N LEU A 101 12.26 -11.51 1.91
CA LEU A 101 11.54 -12.35 0.96
C LEU A 101 12.18 -13.74 0.83
N LYS A 102 13.50 -13.82 0.65
CA LYS A 102 14.21 -15.09 0.40
C LYS A 102 14.24 -16.01 1.61
N GLU A 103 14.48 -15.45 2.79
CA GLU A 103 14.74 -16.22 4.01
C GLU A 103 13.47 -16.45 4.84
N HIS A 104 12.53 -15.50 4.81
CA HIS A 104 11.33 -15.55 5.65
C HIS A 104 10.03 -15.63 4.83
N GLY A 105 10.09 -15.49 3.50
CA GLY A 105 8.91 -15.56 2.64
C GLY A 105 7.97 -14.35 2.75
N VAL A 106 8.45 -13.23 3.29
CA VAL A 106 7.64 -12.00 3.46
C VAL A 106 8.06 -10.95 2.45
N ALA A 107 7.13 -10.54 1.59
CA ALA A 107 7.35 -9.51 0.59
C ALA A 107 6.99 -8.12 1.14
N VAL A 108 7.92 -7.17 1.05
CA VAL A 108 7.72 -5.75 1.37
C VAL A 108 8.25 -4.88 0.23
N ALA A 109 7.77 -3.64 0.12
CA ALA A 109 8.33 -2.70 -0.85
C ALA A 109 9.44 -1.87 -0.20
N PRO A 110 10.64 -1.78 -0.79
CA PRO A 110 11.73 -1.00 -0.23
C PRO A 110 11.42 0.50 -0.30
N GLY A 111 11.82 1.24 0.73
CA GLY A 111 11.62 2.69 0.82
C GLY A 111 12.36 3.48 -0.25
N SER A 112 13.48 2.95 -0.75
CA SER A 112 14.25 3.50 -1.89
C SER A 112 13.41 3.71 -3.16
N GLY A 113 12.34 2.93 -3.35
CA GLY A 113 11.38 3.10 -4.45
C GLY A 113 10.45 4.32 -4.32
N PHE A 114 10.48 5.02 -3.18
CA PHE A 114 9.63 6.17 -2.85
C PHE A 114 10.44 7.47 -2.67
N GLY A 115 11.71 7.50 -3.04
CA GLY A 115 12.63 8.63 -2.86
C GLY A 115 13.82 8.26 -1.97
N GLU A 116 14.40 9.24 -1.28
CA GLU A 116 15.58 9.06 -0.41
C GLU A 116 15.23 8.43 0.96
N TYR A 117 14.43 7.37 0.96
CA TYR A 117 13.94 6.69 2.15
C TYR A 117 14.57 5.32 2.35
N ASN A 118 15.90 5.23 2.23
CA ASN A 118 16.64 3.95 2.30
C ASN A 118 16.47 3.19 3.63
N GLN A 119 16.08 3.89 4.70
CA GLN A 119 15.78 3.28 6.00
C GLN A 119 14.31 2.83 6.18
N HIS A 120 13.46 3.02 5.18
CA HIS A 120 12.04 2.72 5.30
C HIS A 120 11.65 1.49 4.49
N ILE A 121 10.54 0.86 4.87
CA ILE A 121 9.85 -0.14 4.07
C ILE A 121 8.36 0.19 4.04
N ARG A 122 7.69 -0.10 2.92
CA ARG A 122 6.23 0.04 2.83
C ARG A 122 5.55 -1.31 3.04
N LEU A 123 4.69 -1.36 4.04
CA LEU A 123 3.88 -2.51 4.42
C LEU A 123 2.44 -2.30 3.98
N SER A 124 1.77 -3.36 3.52
CA SER A 124 0.37 -3.31 3.07
C SER A 124 -0.52 -4.15 3.99
N ALA A 125 -1.50 -3.52 4.63
CA ALA A 125 -2.42 -4.14 5.59
C ALA A 125 -3.70 -4.68 4.89
N VAL A 126 -3.52 -5.41 3.79
CA VAL A 126 -4.64 -5.94 2.99
C VAL A 126 -4.95 -7.41 3.27
N LYS A 127 -4.07 -8.09 4.00
CA LYS A 127 -4.23 -9.50 4.37
C LYS A 127 -5.07 -9.69 5.65
N PRO A 128 -5.61 -10.89 5.90
CA PRO A 128 -6.21 -11.26 7.17
C PRO A 128 -5.27 -11.00 8.35
N ILE A 129 -5.83 -10.73 9.54
CA ILE A 129 -5.07 -10.36 10.74
C ILE A 129 -4.04 -11.42 11.14
N ASN A 130 -4.36 -12.71 11.00
CA ASN A 130 -3.42 -13.81 11.29
C ASN A 130 -2.22 -13.82 10.34
N GLU A 131 -2.41 -13.56 9.04
CA GLU A 131 -1.30 -13.41 8.08
C GLU A 131 -0.48 -12.15 8.37
N ILE A 132 -1.12 -11.07 8.84
CA ILE A 132 -0.43 -9.84 9.26
C ILE A 132 0.44 -10.12 10.49
N ASP A 133 -0.08 -10.81 11.49
CA ASP A 133 0.63 -11.14 12.73
C ASP A 133 1.88 -12.00 12.43
N GLU A 134 1.71 -13.09 11.66
CA GLU A 134 2.81 -13.95 11.21
C GLU A 134 3.86 -13.15 10.41
N GLY A 135 3.42 -12.26 9.52
CA GLY A 135 4.29 -11.41 8.73
C GLY A 135 5.11 -10.43 9.58
N VAL A 136 4.50 -9.84 10.62
CA VAL A 136 5.19 -8.93 11.55
C VAL A 136 6.17 -9.69 12.44
N GLU A 137 5.82 -10.91 12.89
CA GLU A 137 6.73 -11.75 13.66
C GLU A 137 8.00 -12.08 12.86
N LYS A 138 7.85 -12.53 11.62
CA LYS A 138 8.96 -12.79 10.69
C LYS A 138 9.79 -11.55 10.38
N LEU A 139 9.14 -10.39 10.23
CA LEU A 139 9.83 -9.11 10.08
C LEU A 139 10.71 -8.81 11.30
N ASN A 140 10.18 -8.99 12.51
CA ASN A 140 10.93 -8.76 13.75
C ASN A 140 12.14 -9.71 13.86
N GLN A 141 11.98 -10.99 13.51
CA GLN A 141 13.08 -11.96 13.47
C GLN A 141 14.19 -11.52 12.48
N ALA A 142 13.82 -11.10 11.27
CA ALA A 142 14.77 -10.62 10.27
C ALA A 142 15.51 -9.34 10.71
N ILE A 143 14.82 -8.42 11.39
CA ILE A 143 15.43 -7.21 11.96
C ILE A 143 16.48 -7.58 13.02
N GLN A 144 16.15 -8.52 13.92
CA GLN A 144 17.10 -8.98 14.95
C GLN A 144 18.35 -9.64 14.37
N GLN A 145 18.22 -10.37 13.26
CA GLN A 145 19.35 -10.97 12.53
C GLN A 145 20.19 -9.97 11.72
N THR A 146 19.75 -8.71 11.65
CA THR A 146 20.44 -7.62 10.93
C THR A 146 21.20 -6.70 11.89
N ILE A 147 21.08 -6.93 13.20
CA ILE A 147 21.93 -6.36 14.25
C ILE A 147 23.25 -7.12 14.29
#